data_AF-A0A1G3AXK5-F1
#
_entry.id   AF-A0A1G3AXK5-F1
#
_cell.length_a   1.000
_cell.length_b   1.000
_cell.length_c   1.000
_cell.angle_alpha   90.00
_cell.angle_beta   90.00
_cell.angle_gamma   90.00
#
_symmetry.space_group_name_H-M   'P 1'
#
loop_
_entity.id
_entity.type
_entity.pdbx_description
1 polymer ?
#
loop_
_entity_poly.entity_id
_entity_poly.type
_entity_poly.pdbx_seq_one_letter_code
_entity_poly.pdbx_strand_id
1 'polypeptide(L)'
;MKIAIMFILLLTTLFPTIVYSGEIYGCIKKGGKFIKEKKEERVKIKIIPKSNKEKTYSTDTDEYGIYRLYVPETGSCILNMEYQKRPVYTSVSKEEKKLDFLVYSYKGSVQYDFFIEEKDGEYLLRRK
;
A
#
# COMPACT_ATOMS: atom_id res chain seq x y z
N MET A 1 3.37 49.30 -11.18
CA MET A 1 2.87 48.30 -10.20
C MET A 1 2.24 47.06 -10.82
N LYS A 2 1.29 47.17 -11.75
CA LYS A 2 0.61 46.00 -12.38
C LYS A 2 1.55 45.02 -13.10
N ILE A 3 2.53 45.53 -13.85
CA ILE A 3 3.51 44.70 -14.58
C ILE A 3 4.41 43.90 -13.62
N ALA A 4 4.86 44.53 -12.52
CA ALA A 4 5.68 43.85 -11.52
C ALA A 4 4.91 42.70 -10.83
N ILE A 5 3.63 42.89 -10.54
CA ILE A 5 2.76 41.85 -9.97
C ILE A 5 2.57 40.70 -10.97
N MET A 6 2.42 41.00 -12.27
CA MET A 6 2.31 39.98 -13.32
C MET A 6 3.59 39.15 -13.47
N PHE A 7 4.77 39.79 -13.41
CA PHE A 7 6.05 39.09 -13.43
C PHE A 7 6.26 38.20 -12.21
N ILE A 8 5.84 38.64 -11.01
CA ILE A 8 5.93 37.85 -9.78
C ILE A 8 5.01 36.62 -9.86
N LEU A 9 3.79 36.76 -10.37
CA LEU A 9 2.85 35.64 -10.59
C LEU A 9 3.36 34.65 -11.64
N LEU A 10 4.01 35.13 -12.71
CA LEU A 10 4.61 34.25 -13.71
C LEU A 10 5.77 33.44 -13.11
N LEU A 11 6.59 34.09 -12.26
CA LEU A 11 7.75 33.45 -11.63
C LEU A 11 7.35 32.31 -10.69
N THR A 12 6.24 32.41 -9.96
CA THR A 12 5.79 31.34 -9.04
C THR A 12 5.26 30.11 -9.77
N THR A 13 4.78 30.24 -11.01
CA THR A 13 4.33 29.10 -11.83
C THR A 13 5.47 28.34 -12.51
N LEU A 14 6.68 28.93 -12.58
CA LEU A 14 7.83 28.36 -13.29
C LEU A 14 8.67 27.39 -12.45
N PHE A 15 8.38 27.24 -11.15
CA PHE A 15 9.09 26.30 -10.28
C PHE A 15 8.33 24.97 -10.18
N PRO A 16 8.75 23.89 -10.86
CA PRO A 16 8.16 22.58 -10.66
C PRO A 16 8.40 22.12 -9.23
N THR A 17 7.34 21.71 -8.53
CA THR A 17 7.48 21.03 -7.24
C THR A 17 7.90 19.58 -7.50
N ILE A 18 9.05 19.17 -6.95
CA ILE A 18 9.48 17.78 -7.06
C ILE A 18 8.70 16.96 -6.03
N VAL A 19 7.66 16.27 -6.47
CA VAL A 19 6.92 15.31 -5.64
C VAL A 19 7.66 13.97 -5.68
N TYR A 20 8.44 13.69 -4.65
CA TYR A 20 8.95 12.34 -4.40
C TYR A 20 7.87 11.55 -3.69
N SER A 21 7.48 10.41 -4.26
CA SER A 21 6.56 9.47 -3.62
C SER A 21 7.22 8.11 -3.53
N GLY A 22 7.20 7.53 -2.33
CA GLY A 22 7.74 6.21 -2.10
C GLY A 22 6.87 5.16 -2.76
N GLU A 23 7.45 4.42 -3.70
CA GLU A 23 6.75 3.32 -4.32
C GLU A 23 6.84 2.08 -3.41
N ILE A 24 5.70 1.52 -3.06
CA ILE A 24 5.61 0.21 -2.41
C ILE A 24 5.00 -0.75 -3.42
N TYR A 25 5.70 -1.84 -3.70
CA TYR A 25 5.24 -2.85 -4.66
C TYR A 25 5.57 -4.27 -4.18
N GLY A 26 5.00 -5.27 -4.83
CA GLY A 26 5.31 -6.66 -4.55
C GLY A 26 4.27 -7.60 -5.13
N CYS A 27 4.37 -8.88 -4.74
CA CYS A 27 3.40 -9.89 -5.15
C CYS A 27 2.75 -10.59 -3.96
N ILE A 28 1.53 -11.07 -4.17
CA ILE A 28 0.75 -11.82 -3.19
C ILE A 28 0.40 -13.18 -3.78
N LYS A 29 0.74 -14.25 -3.04
CA LYS A 29 0.48 -15.63 -3.43
C LYS A 29 -0.40 -16.33 -2.40
N LYS A 30 -1.22 -17.29 -2.83
CA LYS A 30 -1.93 -18.21 -1.94
C LYS A 30 -1.56 -19.65 -2.32
N GLY A 31 -1.12 -20.47 -1.36
CA GLY A 31 -0.77 -21.87 -1.62
C GLY A 31 0.29 -22.05 -2.74
N GLY A 32 1.27 -21.14 -2.80
CA GLY A 32 2.34 -21.15 -3.82
C GLY A 32 1.93 -20.65 -5.21
N LYS A 33 0.65 -20.36 -5.45
CA LYS A 33 0.14 -19.84 -6.73
C LYS A 33 -0.18 -18.36 -6.62
N PHE A 34 -0.04 -17.63 -7.73
CA PHE A 34 -0.58 -16.28 -7.82
C PHE A 34 -2.10 -16.34 -7.72
N ILE A 35 -2.67 -15.36 -7.04
CA ILE A 35 -4.12 -15.23 -6.85
C ILE A 35 -4.67 -14.68 -8.19
N LYS A 36 -5.41 -15.51 -8.95
CA LYS A 36 -5.68 -15.27 -10.38
C LYS A 36 -7.07 -14.69 -10.69
N GLU A 37 -7.07 -13.88 -11.74
CA GLU A 37 -8.11 -13.56 -12.74
C GLU A 37 -9.49 -13.02 -12.31
N LYS A 38 -10.15 -13.57 -11.29
CA LYS A 38 -11.50 -13.08 -10.95
C LYS A 38 -11.41 -11.80 -10.13
N LYS A 39 -12.17 -10.78 -10.52
CA LYS A 39 -12.20 -9.48 -9.81
C LYS A 39 -12.48 -9.63 -8.30
N GLU A 40 -13.23 -10.65 -7.92
CA GLU A 40 -13.59 -10.99 -6.53
C GLU A 40 -12.46 -11.67 -5.75
N GLU A 41 -11.45 -12.19 -6.44
CA GLU A 41 -10.27 -12.82 -5.87
C GLU A 41 -9.08 -11.84 -5.81
N ARG A 42 -9.20 -10.61 -6.31
CA ARG A 42 -8.16 -9.60 -6.14
C ARG A 42 -7.98 -9.26 -4.66
N VAL A 43 -6.73 -9.11 -4.24
CA VAL A 43 -6.42 -8.67 -2.89
C VAL A 43 -6.42 -7.15 -2.90
N LYS A 44 -7.13 -6.55 -1.96
CA LYS A 44 -7.09 -5.11 -1.72
C LYS A 44 -6.03 -4.81 -0.68
N ILE A 45 -5.09 -3.94 -1.03
CA ILE A 45 -4.02 -3.46 -0.14
C ILE A 45 -4.39 -2.04 0.30
N LYS A 46 -4.24 -1.76 1.60
CA LYS A 46 -4.36 -0.43 2.19
C LYS A 46 -3.08 -0.11 2.95
N ILE A 47 -2.47 1.02 2.66
CA ILE A 47 -1.32 1.57 3.39
C ILE A 47 -1.73 2.84 4.11
N ILE A 48 -1.48 2.87 5.41
CA ILE A 48 -1.76 3.99 6.31
C ILE A 48 -0.43 4.49 6.87
N PRO A 49 0.09 5.66 6.45
CA PRO A 49 1.31 6.22 7.00
C PRO A 49 1.15 6.51 8.49
N LYS A 50 2.14 6.16 9.33
CA LYS A 50 2.08 6.51 10.76
C LYS A 50 2.24 8.00 11.00
N SER A 51 2.89 8.72 10.09
CA SER A 51 3.06 10.18 10.12
C SER A 51 1.77 10.95 9.81
N ASN A 52 0.82 10.33 9.11
CA ASN A 52 -0.49 10.92 8.80
C ASN A 52 -1.56 9.82 8.73
N LYS A 53 -2.21 9.55 9.86
CA LYS A 53 -3.22 8.49 9.99
C LYS A 53 -4.55 8.80 9.31
N GLU A 54 -4.79 10.04 8.89
CA GLU A 54 -6.00 10.43 8.16
C GLU A 54 -5.92 10.03 6.68
N LYS A 55 -4.71 9.81 6.17
CA LYS A 55 -4.50 9.36 4.80
C LYS A 55 -4.44 7.85 4.71
N THR A 56 -5.15 7.30 3.74
CA THR A 56 -5.07 5.90 3.36
C THR A 56 -4.85 5.82 1.86
N TYR A 57 -3.82 5.10 1.45
CA TYR A 57 -3.58 4.77 0.05
C TYR A 57 -4.00 3.33 -0.19
N SER A 58 -4.70 3.06 -1.28
CA SER A 58 -5.18 1.72 -1.57
C SER A 58 -5.05 1.35 -3.03
N THR A 59 -4.81 0.08 -3.28
CA THR A 59 -4.73 -0.51 -4.60
C THR A 59 -5.24 -1.95 -4.54
N ASP A 60 -5.62 -2.50 -5.68
CA ASP A 60 -5.93 -3.92 -5.81
C ASP A 60 -4.78 -4.62 -6.55
N THR A 61 -4.59 -5.92 -6.31
CA THR A 61 -3.68 -6.71 -7.13
C THR A 61 -4.17 -6.80 -8.57
N ASP A 62 -3.23 -6.88 -9.52
CA ASP A 62 -3.51 -7.19 -10.91
C ASP A 62 -3.80 -8.69 -11.14
N GLU A 63 -3.91 -9.10 -12.42
CA GLU A 63 -4.19 -10.49 -12.82
C GLU A 63 -3.07 -11.48 -12.46
N TYR A 64 -1.87 -10.97 -12.17
CA TYR A 64 -0.70 -11.74 -11.75
C TYR A 64 -0.49 -11.70 -10.23
N GLY A 65 -1.44 -11.14 -9.46
CA GLY A 65 -1.27 -10.99 -8.01
C GLY A 65 -0.20 -9.96 -7.62
N ILE A 66 0.19 -9.08 -8.54
CA ILE A 66 1.16 -8.01 -8.30
C ILE A 66 0.40 -6.77 -7.83
N TYR A 67 0.95 -6.06 -6.86
CA TYR A 67 0.44 -4.76 -6.45
C TYR A 67 1.54 -3.71 -6.50
N ARG A 68 1.11 -2.47 -6.76
CA ARG A 68 1.96 -1.29 -6.77
C ARG A 68 1.14 -0.10 -6.28
N LEU A 69 1.68 0.68 -5.36
CA LEU A 69 1.10 1.95 -4.93
C LEU A 69 2.18 2.95 -4.53
N TYR A 70 1.82 4.23 -4.55
CA TYR A 70 2.72 5.33 -4.22
C TYR A 70 2.26 6.01 -2.93
N VAL A 71 3.18 6.12 -1.98
CA VAL A 71 2.98 6.72 -0.66
C VAL A 71 3.94 7.92 -0.53
N PRO A 72 3.45 9.16 -0.65
CA PRO A 72 4.26 10.38 -0.53
C PRO A 72 5.02 10.48 0.80
N GLU A 73 4.41 9.98 1.87
CA GLU A 73 5.02 9.98 3.20
C GLU A 73 6.13 8.93 3.30
N THR A 74 7.32 9.36 3.73
CA THR A 74 8.41 8.44 4.08
C THR A 74 8.35 8.02 5.55
N GLY A 75 8.78 6.81 5.87
CA GLY A 75 8.83 6.28 7.23
C GLY A 75 7.91 5.07 7.42
N SER A 76 7.55 4.78 8.67
CA SER A 76 6.73 3.61 8.99
C SER A 76 5.28 3.78 8.54
N CYS A 77 4.70 2.71 8.01
CA CYS A 77 3.31 2.61 7.61
C CYS A 77 2.69 1.31 8.10
N ILE A 78 1.38 1.31 8.24
CA ILE A 78 0.59 0.12 8.52
C ILE A 78 0.01 -0.37 7.20
N LEU A 79 0.23 -1.64 6.90
CA LEU A 79 -0.35 -2.35 5.78
C LEU A 79 -1.48 -3.23 6.29
N ASN A 80 -2.66 -3.06 5.68
CA ASN A 80 -3.84 -3.90 5.88
C ASN A 80 -4.24 -4.53 4.54
N MET A 81 -4.72 -5.77 4.56
CA MET A 81 -5.17 -6.47 3.36
C MET A 81 -6.58 -7.05 3.54
N GLU A 82 -7.31 -7.09 2.43
CA GLU A 82 -8.58 -7.81 2.31
C GLU A 82 -8.54 -8.76 1.13
N TYR A 83 -8.92 -10.02 1.33
CA TYR A 83 -9.05 -11.04 0.30
C TYR A 83 -10.46 -11.62 0.35
N GLN A 84 -11.15 -11.67 -0.79
CA GLN A 84 -12.56 -12.09 -0.89
C GLN A 84 -13.49 -11.32 0.09
N LYS A 85 -13.30 -10.00 0.20
CA LYS A 85 -14.03 -9.12 1.15
C LYS A 85 -13.85 -9.50 2.63
N ARG A 86 -12.89 -10.38 2.95
CA ARG A 86 -12.53 -10.75 4.31
C ARG A 86 -11.17 -10.17 4.68
N PRO A 87 -10.98 -9.74 5.94
CA PRO A 87 -9.68 -9.28 6.42
C PRO A 87 -8.63 -10.39 6.34
N VAL A 88 -7.38 -10.01 6.03
CA VAL A 88 -6.20 -10.87 6.16
C VAL A 88 -5.41 -10.42 7.39
N TYR A 89 -5.24 -11.31 8.35
CA TYR A 89 -4.63 -11.04 9.65
C TYR A 89 -3.13 -11.34 9.65
N THR A 90 -2.32 -10.53 10.32
CA THR A 90 -0.88 -10.79 10.50
C THR A 90 -0.59 -11.83 11.56
N SER A 91 -1.50 -11.94 12.54
CA SER A 91 -1.45 -12.93 13.60
C SER A 91 -2.87 -13.28 14.03
N VAL A 92 -3.13 -14.57 14.22
CA VAL A 92 -4.33 -15.10 14.86
C VAL A 92 -3.85 -15.97 16.02
N SER A 93 -4.12 -15.52 17.25
CA SER A 93 -4.02 -16.33 18.47
C SER A 93 -5.43 -16.55 19.03
N LYS A 94 -5.58 -17.41 20.05
CA LYS A 94 -6.88 -17.65 20.70
C LYS A 94 -7.53 -16.38 21.26
N GLU A 95 -6.74 -15.34 21.53
CA GLU A 95 -7.16 -14.15 22.27
C GLU A 95 -7.03 -12.86 21.42
N GLU A 96 -6.30 -12.88 20.30
CA GLU A 96 -6.02 -11.67 19.53
C GLU A 96 -5.92 -11.94 18.01
N LYS A 97 -6.60 -11.08 17.23
CA LYS A 97 -6.47 -11.01 15.77
C LYS A 97 -5.90 -9.64 15.39
N LYS A 98 -4.71 -9.60 14.79
CA LYS A 98 -4.08 -8.35 14.33
C LYS A 98 -4.19 -8.19 12.82
N LEU A 99 -4.56 -7.01 12.36
CA LEU A 99 -4.60 -6.65 10.94
C LEU A 99 -3.34 -5.91 10.48
N ASP A 100 -2.69 -5.25 11.42
CA ASP A 100 -1.62 -4.31 11.12
C ASP A 100 -0.31 -5.04 10.81
N PHE A 101 0.17 -4.91 9.57
CA PHE A 101 1.52 -5.30 9.19
C PHE A 101 2.40 -4.05 9.08
N LEU A 102 3.57 -4.04 9.73
CA LEU A 102 4.48 -2.91 9.65
C LEU A 102 5.29 -2.95 8.34
N VAL A 103 5.14 -1.92 7.51
CA VAL A 103 5.98 -1.67 6.32
C VAL A 103 6.62 -0.29 6.42
N TYR A 104 7.55 0.01 5.52
CA TYR A 104 8.25 1.29 5.46
C TYR A 104 8.18 1.85 4.05
N SER A 105 7.92 3.14 3.94
CA SER A 105 8.03 3.91 2.71
C SER A 105 9.34 4.68 2.69
N TYR A 106 9.99 4.73 1.53
CA TYR A 106 11.26 5.43 1.30
C TYR A 106 11.11 6.40 0.13
N LYS A 107 12.10 7.26 -0.14
CA LYS A 107 12.03 8.13 -1.33
C LYS A 107 12.06 7.35 -2.66
N GLY A 108 12.61 6.13 -2.65
CA GLY A 108 12.64 5.22 -3.78
C GLY A 108 11.69 4.04 -3.59
N SER A 109 11.72 3.12 -4.56
CA SER A 109 10.85 1.95 -4.55
C SER A 109 11.32 0.88 -3.57
N VAL A 110 10.38 0.24 -2.88
CA VAL A 110 10.62 -0.87 -1.96
C VAL A 110 9.66 -2.02 -2.23
N GLN A 111 10.21 -3.23 -2.21
CA GLN A 111 9.47 -4.45 -2.46
C GLN A 111 9.05 -5.15 -1.15
N TYR A 112 7.79 -5.56 -1.08
CA TYR A 112 7.26 -6.44 -0.04
C TYR A 112 6.47 -7.59 -0.67
N ASP A 113 7.05 -8.78 -0.68
CA ASP A 113 6.37 -9.99 -1.15
C ASP A 113 5.67 -10.71 0.01
N PHE A 114 4.45 -11.17 -0.25
CA PHE A 114 3.62 -11.80 0.75
C PHE A 114 2.99 -13.10 0.26
N PHE A 115 2.61 -13.95 1.23
CA PHE A 115 1.74 -15.08 1.01
C PHE A 115 0.57 -15.09 1.99
N ILE A 116 -0.59 -15.50 1.49
CA ILE A 116 -1.80 -15.72 2.26
C ILE A 116 -1.87 -17.22 2.59
N GLU A 117 -1.92 -17.52 3.88
CA GLU A 117 -2.25 -18.83 4.41
C GLU A 117 -3.70 -18.84 4.88
N GLU A 118 -4.34 -20.00 4.83
CA GLU A 118 -5.66 -20.21 5.41
C GLU A 118 -5.50 -21.14 6.60
N LYS A 119 -5.89 -20.68 7.79
CA LYS A 119 -5.77 -21.45 9.03
C LYS A 119 -7.00 -21.19 9.89
N ASP A 120 -7.63 -22.26 10.36
CA ASP A 120 -8.81 -22.19 11.24
C ASP A 120 -9.96 -21.31 10.66
N GLY A 121 -10.10 -21.30 9.33
CA GLY A 121 -11.11 -20.48 8.61
C GLY A 121 -10.74 -19.01 8.39
N GLU A 122 -9.58 -18.58 8.90
CA GLU A 122 -9.05 -17.22 8.79
C GLU A 122 -7.94 -17.11 7.76
N TYR A 123 -7.81 -15.93 7.16
CA TYR A 123 -6.67 -15.61 6.28
C TYR A 123 -5.53 -14.99 7.07
N LEU A 124 -4.35 -15.57 6.94
CA LEU A 124 -3.13 -15.14 7.58
C LEU A 124 -2.14 -14.58 6.56
N LEU A 125 -1.57 -13.41 6.86
CA LEU A 125 -0.52 -12.78 6.09
C LEU A 125 0.84 -13.23 6.60
N ARG A 126 1.70 -13.65 5.67
CA ARG A 126 3.10 -13.96 5.94
C ARG A 126 3.98 -13.25 4.92
N ARG A 127 5.14 -12.80 5.39
CA ARG A 127 6.16 -12.23 4.53
C ARG A 127 7.04 -13.34 3.99
N LYS A 128 7.32 -13.31 2.68
CA LYS A 128 8.26 -14.22 2.01
C LYS A 128 9.70 -13.97 2.48
#